data_AF-A0A3P6E743-F1
#
_entry.id   AF-A0A3P6E743-F1
#
_cell.length_a   1.000
_cell.length_b   1.000
_cell.length_c   1.000
_cell.angle_alpha   90.00
_cell.angle_beta   90.00
_cell.angle_gamma   90.00
#
_symmetry.space_group_name_H-M   'P 1'
#
loop_
_entity.id
_entity.type
_entity.pdbx_description
1 polymer ?
#
loop_
_entity_poly.entity_id
_entity_poly.type
_entity_poly.pdbx_seq_one_letter_code
_entity_poly.pdbx_strand_id
1 'polypeptide(L)'
;MQKHKVSNTFPPQFSLVNRFWRYILDREGSSKDTVWASLSNNFLSSISDLLKHCTFQVTAGEVPLSEISLKTMESRLVPNLFFAGEVLDVDGVT
;
A
#
# COMPACT_ATOMS: atom_id res chain seq x y z
N MET A 1 -28.57 -1.62 -17.38
CA MET A 1 -27.78 -2.05 -16.20
C MET A 1 -26.35 -1.58 -16.42
N GLN A 2 -25.86 -0.60 -15.65
CA GLN A 2 -24.50 -0.05 -15.87
C GLN A 2 -23.47 -1.15 -15.61
N LYS A 3 -22.59 -1.39 -16.58
CA LYS A 3 -21.46 -2.31 -16.41
C LYS A 3 -20.41 -1.60 -15.58
N HIS A 4 -20.36 -1.89 -14.28
CA HIS A 4 -19.34 -1.35 -13.40
C HIS A 4 -18.03 -2.13 -13.59
N LYS A 5 -16.96 -1.40 -13.96
CA LYS A 5 -15.61 -1.96 -14.06
C LYS A 5 -15.08 -2.24 -12.66
N VAL A 6 -14.46 -3.40 -12.49
CA VAL A 6 -13.88 -3.83 -11.22
C VAL A 6 -12.77 -2.86 -10.78
N SER A 7 -12.02 -2.26 -11.69
CA SER A 7 -10.93 -1.32 -11.37
C SER A 7 -11.36 0.00 -10.70
N ASN A 8 -12.62 0.39 -10.86
CA ASN A 8 -13.13 1.71 -10.45
C ASN A 8 -14.14 1.64 -9.31
N THR A 9 -14.50 0.43 -8.90
CA THR A 9 -15.42 0.21 -7.80
C THR A 9 -14.90 -0.93 -6.95
N PHE A 10 -14.95 -0.75 -5.64
CA PHE A 10 -14.68 -1.77 -4.64
C PHE A 10 -15.90 -1.90 -3.73
N PRO A 11 -16.06 -3.02 -3.01
CA PRO A 11 -17.19 -3.18 -2.11
C PRO A 11 -17.11 -2.13 -0.98
N PRO A 12 -18.13 -1.26 -0.81
CA PRO A 12 -18.05 -0.11 0.10
C PRO A 12 -17.88 -0.51 1.57
N GLN A 13 -18.36 -1.70 1.94
CA GLN A 13 -18.20 -2.28 3.28
C GLN A 13 -16.74 -2.47 3.73
N PHE A 14 -15.77 -2.47 2.80
CA PHE A 14 -14.37 -2.66 3.14
C PHE A 14 -13.59 -1.35 3.30
N SER A 15 -14.22 -0.19 3.07
CA SER A 15 -13.58 1.13 3.22
C SER A 15 -12.19 1.22 2.57
N LEU A 16 -11.98 0.53 1.44
CA LEU A 16 -10.68 0.43 0.79
C LEU A 16 -10.39 1.68 -0.02
N VAL A 17 -9.13 2.10 -0.07
CA VAL A 17 -8.72 3.13 -1.03
C VAL A 17 -8.65 2.55 -2.44
N ASN A 18 -9.17 3.26 -3.43
CA ASN A 18 -9.18 2.84 -4.84
C ASN A 18 -7.80 2.44 -5.38
N ARG A 19 -6.73 3.10 -4.89
CA ARG A 19 -5.35 2.78 -5.27
C ARG A 19 -4.95 1.38 -4.79
N PHE A 20 -5.30 1.03 -3.56
CA PHE A 20 -4.98 -0.27 -2.98
C PHE A 20 -5.79 -1.38 -3.65
N TRP A 21 -7.08 -1.14 -3.92
CA TRP A 21 -7.91 -2.07 -4.67
C TRP A 21 -7.33 -2.41 -6.05
N ARG A 22 -6.88 -1.39 -6.80
CA ARG A 22 -6.20 -1.59 -8.10
C ARG A 22 -4.91 -2.39 -7.96
N TYR A 23 -4.12 -2.14 -6.93
CA TYR A 23 -2.91 -2.92 -6.66
C TYR A 23 -3.20 -4.42 -6.47
N ILE A 24 -4.25 -4.75 -5.73
CA ILE A 24 -4.70 -6.14 -5.52
C ILE A 24 -5.14 -6.78 -6.85
N LEU A 25 -5.93 -6.07 -7.65
CA LEU A 25 -6.36 -6.54 -8.98
C LEU A 25 -5.20 -6.76 -9.95
N ASP A 26 -4.20 -5.87 -9.93
CA ASP A 26 -3.00 -5.99 -10.75
C ASP A 26 -2.18 -7.23 -10.34
N ARG A 27 -2.11 -7.55 -9.04
CA ARG A 27 -1.44 -8.76 -8.53
C ARG A 27 -2.14 -10.06 -8.91
N GLU A 28 -3.47 -10.06 -8.99
CA GLU A 28 -4.27 -11.20 -9.47
C GLU A 28 -4.27 -11.32 -11.01
N GLY A 29 -3.59 -10.42 -11.73
CA GLY A 29 -3.55 -10.43 -13.19
C GLY A 29 -4.87 -10.02 -13.85
N SER A 30 -5.72 -9.26 -13.16
CA SER A 30 -6.98 -8.77 -13.70
C SER A 30 -6.75 -7.76 -14.83
N SER A 31 -7.49 -7.88 -15.93
CA SER A 31 -7.54 -6.82 -16.94
C SER A 31 -8.30 -5.60 -16.40
N LYS A 32 -7.80 -4.39 -16.67
CA LYS A 32 -8.44 -3.11 -16.26
C LYS A 32 -9.86 -2.93 -16.82
N ASP A 33 -10.23 -3.69 -17.84
CA ASP A 33 -11.55 -3.63 -18.47
C ASP A 33 -12.53 -4.70 -17.98
N THR A 34 -12.14 -5.48 -16.98
CA THR A 34 -13.01 -6.53 -16.41
C THR A 34 -14.22 -5.91 -15.70
N VAL A 35 -15.39 -6.49 -15.93
CA VAL A 35 -16.67 -6.09 -15.31
C VAL A 35 -16.98 -7.04 -14.16
N TRP A 36 -17.61 -6.55 -13.09
CA TRP A 36 -17.98 -7.37 -11.93
C TRP A 36 -18.75 -8.65 -12.31
N ALA A 37 -19.67 -8.54 -13.27
CA ALA A 37 -20.51 -9.66 -13.71
C ALA A 37 -19.74 -10.77 -14.45
N SER A 38 -18.49 -10.53 -14.89
CA SER A 38 -17.68 -11.53 -15.58
C SER A 38 -16.67 -12.24 -14.66
N LEU A 39 -16.63 -11.90 -13.37
CA LEU A 39 -15.72 -12.55 -12.42
C LEU A 39 -16.24 -13.94 -12.04
N SER A 40 -15.35 -14.94 -12.04
CA SER A 40 -15.65 -16.27 -11.53
C SER A 40 -15.57 -16.30 -10.00
N ASN A 41 -16.28 -17.25 -9.38
CA ASN A 41 -16.19 -17.46 -7.93
C ASN A 41 -14.75 -17.80 -7.48
N ASN A 42 -14.00 -18.53 -8.30
CA ASN A 42 -12.60 -18.85 -8.02
C ASN A 42 -11.73 -17.59 -7.95
N PHE A 43 -11.96 -16.63 -8.87
CA PHE A 43 -11.25 -15.36 -8.88
C PHE A 43 -11.59 -14.50 -7.65
N LEU A 44 -12.86 -14.47 -7.24
CA LEU A 44 -13.28 -13.80 -6.01
C LEU A 44 -12.66 -14.43 -4.75
N SER A 45 -12.54 -15.76 -4.73
CA SER A 45 -11.85 -16.47 -3.64
C SER A 45 -10.37 -16.08 -3.59
N SER A 46 -9.69 -16.06 -4.74
CA SER A 46 -8.28 -15.67 -4.83
C SER A 46 -8.05 -14.23 -4.34
N ILE A 47 -8.90 -13.27 -4.76
CA ILE A 47 -8.86 -11.90 -4.24
C ILE A 47 -9.04 -11.86 -2.72
N SER A 48 -9.99 -12.64 -2.18
CA SER A 48 -10.26 -12.71 -0.74
C SER A 48 -9.04 -13.21 0.02
N ASP A 49 -8.37 -14.24 -0.50
CA ASP A 49 -7.16 -14.79 0.11
C ASP A 49 -6.00 -13.81 0.02
N LEU A 50 -5.82 -13.14 -1.13
CA LEU A 50 -4.82 -12.10 -1.29
C LEU A 50 -5.07 -10.92 -0.34
N LEU A 51 -6.32 -10.50 -0.12
CA LEU A 51 -6.64 -9.43 0.84
C LEU A 51 -6.32 -9.83 2.29
N LYS A 52 -6.56 -11.08 2.66
CA LYS A 52 -6.29 -11.59 4.02
C LYS A 52 -4.81 -11.85 4.29
N HIS A 53 -4.08 -12.30 3.27
CA HIS A 53 -2.70 -12.75 3.39
C HIS A 53 -1.72 -11.85 2.63
N CYS A 54 -2.14 -10.64 2.30
CA CYS A 54 -1.36 -9.65 1.57
C CYS A 54 -0.06 -9.36 2.33
N THR A 55 1.03 -10.02 1.97
CA THR A 55 2.33 -9.73 2.57
C THR A 55 2.86 -8.46 1.93
N PHE A 56 3.03 -7.41 2.73
CA PHE A 56 3.78 -6.24 2.35
C PHE A 56 5.18 -6.42 2.88
N GLN A 57 6.14 -6.49 1.96
CA GLN A 57 7.53 -6.37 2.36
C GLN A 57 7.76 -4.90 2.69
N VAL A 58 7.59 -4.57 3.97
CA VAL A 58 8.01 -3.30 4.52
C VAL A 58 9.53 -3.42 4.69
N THR A 59 10.30 -2.60 3.99
CA THR A 59 11.71 -2.39 4.36
C THR A 59 11.71 -1.71 5.70
N ALA A 60 11.85 -2.50 6.78
CA ALA A 60 12.29 -1.99 8.05
C ALA A 60 13.74 -1.52 7.86
N GLY A 61 13.95 -0.24 8.09
CA GLY A 61 15.20 0.45 7.82
C GLY A 61 14.99 1.88 8.26
N GLU A 62 14.89 2.06 9.57
CA GLU A 62 14.89 3.38 10.16
C GLU A 62 16.24 4.03 9.90
N VAL A 63 16.23 5.32 9.60
CA VAL A 63 17.47 6.08 9.50
C VAL A 63 17.99 6.30 10.92
N PRO A 64 19.21 5.80 11.26
CA PRO A 64 19.75 5.98 12.59
C PRO A 64 19.87 7.47 12.94
N LEU A 65 19.48 7.84 14.16
CA LEU A 65 19.64 9.23 14.63
C LEU A 65 21.11 9.66 14.71
N SER A 66 22.04 8.70 14.79
CA SER A 66 23.49 8.93 14.68
C SER A 66 23.90 9.48 13.30
N GLU A 67 23.07 9.33 12.27
CA GLU A 67 23.32 9.82 10.91
C GLU A 67 22.56 11.13 10.61
N ILE A 68 21.83 11.68 11.58
CA ILE A 68 21.00 12.88 11.39
C ILE A 68 21.34 13.97 12.41
N SER A 69 21.45 15.21 11.93
CA SER A 69 21.51 16.40 12.77
C SER A 69 20.12 16.70 13.37
N LEU A 70 19.90 16.38 14.64
CA LEU A 70 18.59 16.58 15.31
C LEU A 70 18.11 18.04 15.35
N LYS A 71 18.99 19.03 15.11
CA LYS A 71 18.62 20.44 15.05
C LYS A 71 18.03 20.83 13.70
N THR A 72 18.52 20.25 12.62
CA THR A 72 18.16 20.61 11.24
C THR A 72 17.38 19.51 10.52
N MET A 73 17.36 18.30 11.08
CA MET A 73 16.89 17.06 10.48
C MET A 73 17.62 16.66 9.20
N GLU A 74 18.80 17.24 8.96
CA GLU A 74 19.64 16.97 7.80
C GLU A 74 20.50 15.71 8.01
N SER A 75 20.71 14.94 6.95
CA SER A 75 21.67 13.84 6.91
C SER A 75 23.09 14.34 7.13
N ARG A 76 23.84 13.65 7.99
CA ARG A 76 25.29 13.84 8.17
C ARG A 76 26.10 13.24 7.02
N LEU A 77 25.50 12.36 6.21
CA LEU A 77 26.16 11.66 5.10
C LEU A 77 25.95 12.36 3.76
N VAL A 78 24.76 12.95 3.55
CA VAL A 78 24.38 13.59 2.28
C VAL A 78 23.90 15.02 2.54
N PRO A 79 24.69 16.05 2.16
CA PRO A 79 24.27 17.44 2.30
C PRO A 79 22.97 17.73 1.53
N ASN A 80 22.10 18.57 2.11
CA ASN A 80 20.77 18.94 1.59
C ASN A 80 19.74 17.80 1.51
N LEU A 81 19.96 16.68 2.21
CA LEU A 81 18.97 15.62 2.38
C LEU A 81 18.41 15.66 3.81
N PHE A 82 17.09 15.67 3.95
CA PHE A 82 16.41 15.82 5.24
C PHE A 82 15.43 14.68 5.49
N PHE A 83 15.32 14.24 6.74
CA PHE A 83 14.48 13.11 7.15
C PHE A 83 13.59 13.50 8.35
N ALA A 84 12.33 13.07 8.36
CA ALA A 84 11.39 13.37 9.43
C ALA A 84 10.29 12.30 9.56
N GLY A 85 9.71 12.18 10.76
CA GLY A 85 8.61 11.25 11.03
C GLY A 85 9.08 9.81 11.25
N GLU A 86 8.19 8.85 10.95
CA GLU A 86 8.35 7.40 11.18
C GLU A 86 9.49 6.76 10.36
N VAL A 87 10.12 7.51 9.45
CA VAL A 87 11.32 7.05 8.73
C VAL A 87 12.57 7.08 9.63
N LEU A 88 12.50 7.77 10.76
CA LEU A 88 13.58 7.88 11.75
C LEU A 88 13.47 6.76 12.78
N ASP A 89 14.61 6.37 13.36
CA ASP A 89 14.69 5.44 14.49
C ASP A 89 14.22 6.12 15.78
N VAL A 90 12.90 6.38 15.87
CA VAL A 90 12.23 7.06 16.97
C VAL A 90 10.88 6.41 17.24
N ASP A 91 10.80 5.68 18.34
CA ASP A 91 9.53 5.17 18.87
C ASP A 91 8.87 6.17 19.82
N GLY A 92 7.58 6.41 19.60
CA GLY A 92 6.72 7.11 20.56
C GLY A 92 6.24 6.15 21.64
N VAL A 93 6.50 6.45 22.91
CA VAL A 93 5.91 5.70 24.03
C VAL A 93 4.44 6.10 24.15
N THR A 94 3.52 5.12 24.04
CA THR A 94 2.07 5.30 24.23
C THR A 94 1.67 5.35 25.69
#